data_AF-A0A1Q8DKS2-F1
#
_entry.id   AF-A0A1Q8DKS2-F1
#
_cell.length_a   1.000
_cell.length_b   1.000
_cell.length_c   1.000
_cell.angle_alpha   90.00
_cell.angle_beta   90.00
_cell.angle_gamma   90.00
#
_symmetry.space_group_name_H-M   'P 1'
#
loop_
_entity.id
_entity.type
_entity.pdbx_description
1 polymer ?
#
loop_
_entity_poly.entity_id
_entity_poly.type
_entity_poly.pdbx_seq_one_letter_code
_entity_poly.pdbx_strand_id
1 'polypeptide(L)'
;MTTKRGRYSQEFKLEAIKLVEDQGRKIPEVANSLGIGKTTLENWVYKYRKEQQGVMPLEGKALTPELRRIQELEKQVRFFRSFKTEWMPKGGYENITVAKQDICDYIWGYYRAVRPHSFNNSLTPLETERRYFNQNLLSGV
;
A
#
# COMPACT_ATOMS: atom_id res chain seq x y z
N MET A 1 2.57 1.51 30.95
CA MET A 1 2.38 2.82 30.31
C MET A 1 1.95 2.61 28.87
N THR A 2 0.74 3.01 28.51
CA THR A 2 0.18 2.85 27.16
C THR A 2 0.71 3.96 26.26
N THR A 3 1.69 3.65 25.41
CA THR A 3 2.19 4.61 24.43
C THR A 3 1.09 4.88 23.39
N LYS A 4 0.76 6.16 23.20
CA LYS A 4 -0.24 6.62 22.22
C LYS A 4 0.14 6.05 20.84
N ARG A 5 -0.81 5.43 20.13
CA ARG A 5 -0.56 4.88 18.77
C ARG A 5 -0.22 6.02 17.81
N GLY A 6 1.07 6.27 17.60
CA GLY A 6 1.57 7.22 16.61
C GLY A 6 1.45 6.68 15.18
N ARG A 7 1.04 7.53 14.23
CA ARG A 7 1.20 7.24 12.79
C ARG A 7 2.66 7.54 12.42
N TYR A 8 3.49 6.49 12.38
CA TYR A 8 4.90 6.63 11.99
C TYR A 8 5.07 6.57 10.48
N SER A 9 5.90 7.46 9.92
CA SER A 9 6.32 7.42 8.52
C SER A 9 7.12 6.14 8.22
N GLN A 10 7.23 5.75 6.95
CA GLN A 10 8.00 4.55 6.59
C GLN A 10 9.50 4.80 6.75
N GLU A 11 9.92 6.03 6.48
CA GLU A 11 11.28 6.52 6.62
C GLU A 11 11.73 6.42 8.08
N PHE A 12 10.90 6.89 9.02
CA PHE A 12 11.17 6.78 10.46
C PHE A 12 11.27 5.32 10.92
N LYS A 13 10.37 4.44 10.44
CA LYS A 13 10.43 3.00 10.77
C LYS A 13 11.74 2.39 10.31
N LEU A 14 12.16 2.70 9.08
CA LEU A 14 13.42 2.20 8.52
C LEU A 14 14.63 2.71 9.29
N GLU A 15 14.67 3.99 9.64
CA GLU A 15 15.76 4.54 10.47
C GLU A 15 15.85 3.81 11.81
N ALA A 16 14.72 3.62 12.50
CA ALA A 16 14.67 2.89 13.76
C ALA A 16 15.16 1.43 13.63
N ILE A 17 14.83 0.76 12.52
CA ILE A 17 15.31 -0.60 12.23
C ILE A 17 16.81 -0.61 11.96
N LYS A 18 17.34 0.34 11.18
CA LYS A 18 18.78 0.42 10.88
C LYS A 18 19.63 0.62 12.13
N LEU A 19 19.12 1.37 13.13
CA LEU A 19 19.78 1.47 14.44
C LEU A 19 19.92 0.11 15.14
N VAL A 20 19.00 -0.82 14.92
CA VAL A 20 19.04 -2.18 15.50
C VAL A 20 19.88 -3.12 14.66
N GLU A 21 19.65 -3.17 13.36
CA GLU A 21 20.29 -4.15 12.46
C GLU A 21 21.73 -3.76 12.09
N ASP A 22 21.98 -2.49 11.74
CA ASP A 22 23.27 -2.04 11.23
C ASP A 22 24.22 -1.64 12.38
N GLN A 23 23.69 -1.01 13.43
CA GLN A 23 24.48 -0.55 14.59
C GLN A 23 24.46 -1.53 15.77
N GLY A 24 23.72 -2.64 15.68
CA GLY A 24 23.65 -3.67 16.71
C GLY A 24 23.06 -3.22 18.05
N ARG A 25 22.34 -2.10 18.10
CA ARG A 25 21.74 -1.61 19.37
C ARG A 25 20.60 -2.51 19.82
N LYS A 26 20.41 -2.62 21.13
CA LYS A 26 19.33 -3.43 21.69
C LYS A 26 17.98 -2.75 21.45
N ILE A 27 16.99 -3.52 20.99
CA ILE A 27 15.63 -3.03 20.72
C ILE A 27 15.02 -2.21 21.88
N PRO A 28 15.13 -2.62 23.17
CA PRO A 28 14.58 -1.84 24.27
C PRO A 28 15.22 -0.45 24.41
N GLU A 29 16.51 -0.33 24.14
CA GLU A 29 17.26 0.93 24.22
C GLU A 29 16.83 1.89 23.10
N VAL A 30 16.76 1.38 21.86
CA VAL A 30 16.30 2.15 20.69
C VAL A 30 14.86 2.60 20.89
N ALA A 31 13.98 1.71 21.36
CA ALA A 31 12.58 2.03 21.62
C ALA A 31 12.42 3.15 22.64
N ASN A 32 13.16 3.08 23.77
CA ASN A 32 13.14 4.12 24.79
C ASN A 32 13.69 5.45 24.26
N SER A 33 14.79 5.44 23.50
CA SER A 33 15.38 6.66 22.95
C SER A 33 14.47 7.39 21.96
N LEU A 34 13.65 6.64 21.21
CA LEU A 34 12.73 7.18 20.21
C LEU A 34 11.32 7.42 20.77
N GLY A 35 11.09 7.12 22.05
CA GLY A 35 9.76 7.24 22.69
C GLY A 35 8.70 6.31 22.11
N ILE A 36 9.11 5.20 21.47
CA ILE A 36 8.19 4.23 20.86
C ILE A 36 8.02 3.00 21.75
N GLY A 37 6.87 2.31 21.62
CA GLY A 37 6.66 1.07 22.37
C GLY A 37 7.62 -0.03 21.93
N LYS A 38 8.27 -0.72 22.88
CA LYS A 38 9.20 -1.84 22.61
C LYS A 38 8.64 -2.85 21.60
N THR A 39 7.43 -3.33 21.84
CA THR A 39 6.74 -4.31 20.98
C THR A 39 6.45 -3.76 19.58
N THR A 40 6.33 -2.44 19.42
CA THR A 40 6.16 -1.81 18.11
C THR A 40 7.44 -1.93 17.29
N LEU A 41 8.60 -1.64 17.89
CA LEU A 41 9.89 -1.77 17.23
C LEU A 41 10.22 -3.24 16.94
N GLU A 42 9.92 -4.16 17.86
CA GLU A 42 10.08 -5.61 17.64
C GLU A 42 9.30 -6.08 16.40
N ASN A 43 8.04 -5.65 16.26
CA ASN A 43 7.22 -5.99 15.11
C ASN A 43 7.76 -5.41 13.79
N TRP A 44 8.37 -4.22 13.80
CA TRP A 44 8.98 -3.63 12.61
C TRP A 44 10.23 -4.38 12.19
N VAL A 45 11.11 -4.70 13.13
CA VAL A 45 12.33 -5.50 12.88
C VAL A 45 11.96 -6.89 12.37
N TYR A 46 10.96 -7.54 12.97
CA TYR A 46 10.47 -8.84 12.50
C TYR A 46 10.00 -8.78 11.04
N LYS A 47 9.16 -7.79 10.70
CA LYS A 47 8.69 -7.59 9.32
C LYS A 47 9.84 -7.29 8.36
N TYR A 48 10.77 -6.43 8.75
CA TYR A 48 11.94 -6.09 7.93
C TYR A 48 12.79 -7.34 7.63
N ARG A 49 13.09 -8.16 8.63
CA ARG A 49 13.85 -9.40 8.41
C ARG A 49 13.13 -10.38 7.48
N LYS A 50 11.80 -10.45 7.55
CA LYS A 50 10.99 -11.24 6.60
C LYS A 50 11.05 -10.66 5.19
N GLU A 51 10.99 -9.34 5.05
CA GLU A 51 11.17 -8.65 3.77
C GLU A 51 12.55 -8.92 3.15
N GLN A 52 13.62 -8.93 3.95
CA GLN A 52 14.97 -9.30 3.49
C GLN A 52 15.07 -10.76 3.01
N GLN A 53 14.20 -11.64 3.49
CA GLN A 53 14.08 -13.02 3.04
C GLN A 53 13.18 -13.17 1.80
N GLY A 54 12.78 -12.07 1.17
CA GLY A 54 11.91 -12.06 0.00
C GLY A 54 10.43 -12.32 0.31
N VAL A 55 10.03 -12.31 1.59
CA VAL A 55 8.63 -12.49 1.96
C VAL A 55 7.91 -11.15 1.90
N MET A 56 6.92 -11.06 1.00
CA MET A 56 6.07 -9.87 0.95
C MET A 56 5.15 -9.78 2.18
N PRO A 57 4.90 -8.56 2.69
CA PRO A 57 3.95 -8.38 3.77
C PRO A 57 2.53 -8.73 3.30
N LEU A 58 1.88 -9.63 4.03
CA LEU A 58 0.48 -10.05 3.81
C LEU A 58 -0.49 -8.86 3.87
N GLU A 59 -0.19 -7.87 4.71
CA GLU A 59 -1.04 -6.69 4.90
C GLU A 59 -0.22 -5.40 4.97
N GLY A 60 -0.72 -4.37 4.29
CA GLY A 60 -0.20 -3.01 4.36
C GLY A 60 0.97 -2.72 3.40
N LYS A 61 1.53 -1.51 3.55
CA LYS A 61 2.69 -1.07 2.77
C LYS A 61 3.96 -1.75 3.28
N ALA A 62 4.81 -2.21 2.37
CA ALA A 62 6.13 -2.70 2.71
C ALA A 62 6.98 -1.63 3.41
N LEU A 63 7.90 -2.09 4.26
CA LEU A 63 8.85 -1.24 4.97
C LEU A 63 9.96 -0.78 4.03
N THR A 64 10.58 -1.72 3.32
CA THR A 64 11.69 -1.45 2.41
C THR A 64 11.25 -0.64 1.19
N PRO A 65 12.07 0.34 0.72
CA PRO A 65 11.76 1.09 -0.50
C PRO A 65 11.60 0.21 -1.73
N GLU A 66 12.41 -0.86 -1.82
CA GLU A 66 12.38 -1.82 -2.92
C GLU A 66 11.05 -2.58 -2.97
N LEU A 67 10.63 -3.22 -1.87
CA LEU A 67 9.34 -3.92 -1.87
C LEU A 67 8.16 -2.97 -2.00
N ARG A 68 8.26 -1.72 -1.53
CA ARG A 68 7.25 -0.69 -1.84
C ARG A 68 7.18 -0.44 -3.34
N ARG A 69 8.31 -0.37 -4.03
CA ARG A 69 8.35 -0.21 -5.48
C ARG A 69 7.74 -1.41 -6.18
N ILE A 70 8.02 -2.63 -5.72
CA ILE A 70 7.41 -3.86 -6.23
C ILE A 70 5.89 -3.81 -6.04
N GLN A 71 5.39 -3.50 -4.84
CA GLN A 71 3.95 -3.35 -4.59
C GLN A 71 3.27 -2.33 -5.52
N GLU A 72 3.93 -1.21 -5.80
CA GLU A 72 3.42 -0.18 -6.71
C GLU A 72 3.40 -0.67 -8.16
N LEU A 73 4.48 -1.30 -8.62
CA LEU A 73 4.54 -1.89 -9.95
C LEU A 73 3.48 -2.97 -10.14
N GLU A 74 3.26 -3.84 -9.14
CA GLU A 74 2.22 -4.84 -9.20
C GLU A 74 0.81 -4.23 -9.31
N LYS A 75 0.54 -3.11 -8.64
CA LYS A 75 -0.74 -2.38 -8.78
C LYS A 75 -0.91 -1.86 -10.20
N GLN A 76 0.13 -1.24 -10.76
CA GLN A 76 0.11 -0.73 -12.13
C GLN A 76 -0.07 -1.85 -13.15
N VAL A 77 0.67 -2.96 -13.00
CA VAL A 77 0.55 -4.13 -13.86
C VAL A 77 -0.87 -4.70 -13.80
N ARG A 78 -1.46 -4.83 -12.61
CA ARG A 78 -2.86 -5.28 -12.49
C ARG A 78 -3.82 -4.34 -13.21
N PHE A 79 -3.67 -3.02 -13.02
CA PHE A 79 -4.49 -2.00 -13.70
C PHE A 79 -4.39 -2.13 -15.23
N PHE A 80 -3.18 -2.10 -15.79
CA PHE A 80 -2.98 -2.14 -17.24
C PHE A 80 -3.36 -3.49 -17.85
N ARG A 81 -3.13 -4.59 -17.12
CA ARG A 81 -3.58 -5.91 -17.55
C ARG A 81 -5.09 -5.94 -17.70
N SER A 82 -5.84 -5.47 -16.70
CA SER A 82 -7.30 -5.42 -16.76
C SER A 82 -7.80 -4.56 -17.92
N PHE A 83 -7.22 -3.38 -18.11
CA PHE A 83 -7.54 -2.54 -19.27
C PHE A 83 -7.33 -3.29 -20.59
N LYS A 84 -6.15 -3.90 -20.77
CA LYS A 84 -5.76 -4.61 -21.99
C LYS A 84 -6.67 -5.81 -22.29
N THR A 85 -7.12 -6.54 -21.25
CA THR A 85 -7.86 -7.79 -21.44
C THR A 85 -9.37 -7.61 -21.50
N GLU A 86 -9.91 -6.63 -20.76
CA GLU A 86 -11.35 -6.48 -20.55
C GLU A 86 -11.96 -5.34 -21.36
N TRP A 87 -11.17 -4.32 -21.72
CA TRP A 87 -11.68 -3.07 -22.31
C TRP A 87 -11.10 -2.79 -23.69
N MET A 88 -9.78 -2.92 -23.84
CA MET A 88 -9.08 -2.57 -25.07
C MET A 88 -9.53 -3.45 -26.26
N PRO A 89 -9.85 -2.85 -27.43
CA PRO A 89 -10.17 -3.62 -28.62
C PRO A 89 -9.03 -4.54 -29.06
N LYS A 90 -9.35 -5.77 -29.46
CA LYS A 90 -8.33 -6.77 -29.90
C LYS A 90 -7.53 -6.32 -31.13
N GLY A 91 -8.13 -5.53 -32.01
CA GLY A 91 -7.48 -4.93 -33.18
C GLY A 91 -6.68 -3.67 -32.86
N GLY A 92 -6.65 -3.23 -31.60
CA GLY A 92 -6.09 -1.94 -31.22
C GLY A 92 -7.01 -0.76 -31.56
N TYR A 93 -6.47 0.44 -31.42
CA TYR A 93 -7.17 1.69 -31.73
C TYR A 93 -6.80 2.19 -33.10
N GLU A 94 -7.77 2.77 -33.81
CA GLU A 94 -7.56 3.41 -35.11
C GLU A 94 -6.60 4.61 -35.01
N ASN A 95 -6.74 5.41 -33.95
CA ASN A 95 -5.91 6.58 -33.71
C ASN A 95 -5.82 6.91 -32.21
N ILE A 96 -4.86 7.78 -31.88
CA ILE A 96 -4.58 8.17 -30.49
C ILE A 96 -5.76 8.92 -29.84
N THR A 97 -6.62 9.59 -30.62
CA THR A 97 -7.77 10.33 -30.08
C THR A 97 -8.81 9.36 -29.51
N VAL A 98 -9.16 8.32 -30.27
CA VAL A 98 -10.04 7.24 -29.80
C VAL A 98 -9.42 6.54 -28.58
N ALA A 99 -8.12 6.22 -28.64
CA ALA A 99 -7.42 5.58 -27.52
C ALA A 99 -7.47 6.43 -26.23
N LYS A 100 -7.24 7.75 -26.34
CA LYS A 100 -7.30 8.66 -25.18
C LYS A 100 -8.69 8.72 -24.57
N GLN A 101 -9.72 8.85 -25.40
CA GLN A 101 -11.10 8.88 -24.95
C GLN A 101 -11.46 7.57 -24.24
N ASP A 102 -11.10 6.43 -24.83
CA ASP A 102 -11.41 5.11 -24.29
C ASP A 102 -10.68 4.83 -22.96
N ILE A 103 -9.42 5.28 -22.83
CA ILE A 103 -8.69 5.27 -21.55
C ILE A 103 -9.40 6.13 -20.50
N CYS A 104 -9.87 7.31 -20.87
CA CYS A 104 -10.62 8.19 -19.96
C CYS A 104 -11.93 7.53 -19.50
N ASP A 105 -12.69 6.95 -20.42
CA ASP A 105 -13.95 6.27 -20.12
C ASP A 105 -13.73 5.04 -19.24
N TYR A 106 -12.67 4.28 -19.51
CA TYR A 106 -12.24 3.18 -18.66
C TYR A 106 -11.91 3.65 -17.24
N ILE A 107 -11.07 4.68 -17.07
CA ILE A 107 -10.63 5.12 -15.74
C ILE A 107 -11.78 5.75 -14.95
N TRP A 108 -12.46 6.73 -15.54
CA TRP A 108 -13.41 7.59 -14.84
C TRP A 108 -14.80 6.97 -14.72
N GLY A 109 -15.19 6.14 -15.69
CA GLY A 109 -16.45 5.40 -15.68
C GLY A 109 -16.26 4.00 -15.09
N TYR A 110 -15.71 3.09 -15.88
CA TYR A 110 -15.76 1.66 -15.58
C TYR A 110 -14.91 1.26 -14.37
N TYR A 111 -13.59 1.50 -14.40
CA TYR A 111 -12.65 1.08 -13.37
C TYR A 111 -13.00 1.67 -12.00
N ARG A 112 -13.29 2.98 -11.95
CA ARG A 112 -13.58 3.69 -10.71
C ARG A 112 -14.90 3.29 -10.06
N ALA A 113 -15.96 3.12 -10.85
CA ALA A 113 -17.33 3.07 -10.32
C ALA A 113 -18.10 1.78 -10.63
N VAL A 114 -17.60 0.90 -11.50
CA VAL A 114 -18.30 -0.32 -11.94
C VAL A 114 -17.49 -1.58 -11.68
N ARG A 115 -16.17 -1.55 -11.89
CA ARG A 115 -15.31 -2.73 -11.84
C ARG A 115 -15.11 -3.22 -10.39
N PRO A 116 -15.54 -4.43 -10.03
CA PRO A 116 -15.28 -4.99 -8.70
C PRO A 116 -13.83 -5.47 -8.58
N HIS A 117 -13.25 -5.33 -7.39
CA HIS A 117 -11.89 -5.80 -7.10
C HIS A 117 -11.87 -6.77 -5.93
N SER A 118 -11.30 -7.96 -6.13
CA SER A 118 -11.15 -8.96 -5.05
C SER A 118 -10.40 -8.41 -3.83
N PHE A 119 -9.35 -7.60 -4.06
CA PHE A 119 -8.61 -6.90 -3.00
C PHE A 119 -9.48 -5.94 -2.18
N ASN A 120 -10.54 -5.40 -2.78
CA ASN A 120 -11.49 -4.49 -2.13
C ASN A 120 -12.74 -5.22 -1.64
N ASN A 121 -12.67 -6.53 -1.37
CA ASN A 121 -13.83 -7.35 -1.01
C ASN A 121 -14.97 -7.26 -2.04
N SER A 122 -14.62 -7.31 -3.32
CA SER A 122 -15.53 -7.18 -4.46
C SER A 122 -16.20 -5.82 -4.61
N LEU A 123 -15.76 -4.79 -3.89
CA LEU A 123 -16.19 -3.41 -4.09
C LEU A 123 -15.38 -2.72 -5.18
N THR A 124 -15.97 -1.68 -5.75
CA THR A 124 -15.28 -0.75 -6.66
C THR A 124 -14.32 0.16 -5.86
N PRO A 125 -13.33 0.79 -6.51
CA PRO A 125 -12.47 1.78 -5.87
C PRO A 125 -13.26 2.91 -5.21
N LEU A 126 -14.28 3.47 -5.88
CA LEU A 126 -15.10 4.54 -5.35
C LEU A 126 -15.89 4.14 -4.09
N GLU A 127 -16.47 2.93 -4.08
CA GLU A 127 -17.19 2.42 -2.90
C GLU A 127 -16.24 2.17 -1.73
N THR A 128 -15.04 1.67 -2.02
CA THR A 128 -14.00 1.45 -1.00
C THR A 128 -13.58 2.77 -0.35
N GLU A 129 -13.34 3.81 -1.15
CA GLU A 129 -13.06 5.16 -0.66
C GLU A 129 -14.22 5.71 0.19
N ARG A 130 -15.46 5.64 -0.32
CA ARG A 130 -16.65 6.07 0.44
C ARG A 130 -16.77 5.37 1.78
N ARG A 131 -16.55 4.05 1.81
CA ARG A 131 -16.58 3.25 3.05
C ARG A 131 -15.50 3.69 4.02
N TYR A 132 -14.27 3.90 3.54
CA TYR A 132 -13.18 4.40 4.36
C TYR A 132 -13.51 5.76 4.98
N PHE A 133 -13.98 6.72 4.17
CA PHE A 133 -14.33 8.05 4.67
C PHE A 133 -15.48 8.01 5.67
N ASN A 134 -16.55 7.28 5.37
CA ASN A 134 -17.71 7.17 6.26
C ASN A 134 -17.33 6.57 7.63
N GLN A 135 -16.47 5.55 7.65
CA GLN A 135 -15.99 4.94 8.90
C GLN A 135 -15.09 5.87 9.72
N ASN A 136 -14.24 6.66 9.06
CA ASN A 136 -13.31 7.57 9.74
C ASN A 136 -13.92 8.93 10.11
N LEU A 137 -15.00 9.37 9.45
CA LEU A 137 -15.73 10.59 9.82
C LEU A 137 -16.75 10.35 10.95
N LEU A 138 -17.36 9.15 11.03
CA LEU A 138 -18.33 8.81 12.08
C LEU A 138 -17.70 8.31 13.40
N SER A 139 -16.39 8.05 13.44
CA SER A 139 -15.66 7.64 14.65
C SER A 139 -15.00 8.82 15.40
N GLY A 140 -15.27 10.05 14.96
CA GLY A 140 -14.79 11.30 15.56
C GLY A 140 -15.84 12.08 16.36
N VAL A 141 -16.96 11.46 16.73
CA VAL A 141 -17.97 11.98 17.68
C VAL A 141 -17.96 11.13 18.94
#